data_AF-A0A1M7E693-F1
#
_entry.id   AF-A0A1M7E693-F1
#
_cell.length_a   1.000
_cell.length_b   1.000
_cell.length_c   1.000
_cell.angle_alpha   90.00
_cell.angle_beta   90.00
_cell.angle_gamma   90.00
#
_symmetry.space_group_name_H-M   'P 1'
#
loop_
_entity.id
_entity.type
_entity.pdbx_description
1 polymer ?
#
loop_
_entity_poly.entity_id
_entity_poly.type
_entity_poly.pdbx_seq_one_letter_code
_entity_poly.pdbx_strand_id
1 'polypeptide(L)'
;MKITKTKKSWGIILLLLVIIALFAIYPVPPQAPIQYYDRETGVLNTEKVAAEKWLVWLYNNPVGEATLWALVKRKLVSSLYGTMMDRPSSTKKIQPFIAEFDIDRRSFQKQEFHSFNDFFTRKLKNNARPVDSTATSTVSPADGKILVYTDISNSDFIIKGYRFDILSFLNNAKLAKKYIDGALVIIRLAPADYHRFHFPISGNVSSNTRIEGEYYSVNPLALRKMTEIFCLNKREYTIVTNPLFGDVVIAEVGATMVGSIVQTHKGDFVNKGDEKGYFKFGGSTVVLLFEKNKINIDADLLLNTLKGHETSVKVGEKIGVSMIRH
;
A
#
# COMPACT_ATOMS: atom_id res chain seq x y z
N MET A 1 0.72 63.51 -2.09
CA MET A 1 -0.05 62.45 -1.41
C MET A 1 -0.56 61.48 -2.47
N LYS A 2 -0.26 60.18 -2.26
CA LYS A 2 -0.76 58.92 -2.87
C LYS A 2 -1.86 59.08 -3.94
N ILE A 3 -1.79 58.43 -5.10
CA ILE A 3 -2.09 57.01 -5.37
C ILE A 3 -1.67 56.75 -6.84
N THR A 4 -1.15 55.55 -7.19
CA THR A 4 -1.37 54.83 -8.49
C THR A 4 -0.39 53.66 -8.78
N LYS A 5 0.23 53.01 -7.78
CA LYS A 5 0.96 51.73 -8.03
C LYS A 5 0.16 50.46 -7.74
N THR A 6 -1.06 50.56 -7.20
CA THR A 6 -1.85 49.39 -6.74
C THR A 6 -2.80 48.78 -7.78
N LYS A 7 -3.27 49.52 -8.80
CA LYS A 7 -4.22 48.95 -9.80
C LYS A 7 -3.55 48.01 -10.81
N LYS A 8 -2.28 48.27 -11.18
CA LYS A 8 -1.55 47.48 -12.19
C LYS A 8 -1.16 46.09 -11.67
N SER A 9 -0.90 45.96 -10.36
CA SER A 9 -0.61 44.67 -9.72
C SER A 9 -1.86 43.79 -9.61
N TRP A 10 -3.03 44.36 -9.32
CA TRP A 10 -4.29 43.61 -9.24
C TRP A 10 -4.72 43.02 -10.59
N GLY A 11 -4.52 43.74 -11.70
CA GLY A 11 -4.78 43.22 -13.04
C GLY A 11 -3.89 42.02 -13.40
N ILE A 12 -2.61 42.07 -13.01
CA ILE A 12 -1.66 40.97 -13.22
C ILE A 12 -2.02 39.77 -12.33
N ILE A 13 -2.38 40.01 -11.07
CA ILE A 13 -2.82 38.95 -10.15
C ILE A 13 -4.10 38.28 -10.66
N LEU A 14 -5.08 39.06 -11.11
CA LEU A 14 -6.34 38.52 -11.65
C LEU A 14 -6.08 37.69 -12.91
N LEU A 15 -5.23 38.18 -13.82
CA LEU A 15 -4.84 37.44 -15.02
C LEU A 15 -4.14 36.12 -14.66
N LEU A 16 -3.23 36.12 -13.68
CA LEU A 16 -2.57 34.91 -13.19
C LEU A 16 -3.58 33.92 -12.57
N LEU A 17 -4.54 34.40 -11.78
CA LEU A 17 -5.60 33.55 -11.22
C LEU A 17 -6.50 32.94 -12.30
N VAL A 18 -6.82 33.69 -13.36
CA VAL A 18 -7.56 33.18 -14.51
C VAL A 18 -6.75 32.13 -15.26
N ILE A 19 -5.45 32.36 -15.49
CA ILE A 19 -4.57 31.39 -16.12
C ILE A 19 -4.48 30.10 -15.28
N ILE A 20 -4.30 30.21 -13.96
CA ILE A 20 -4.31 29.07 -13.04
C ILE A 20 -5.65 28.33 -13.10
N ALA A 21 -6.77 29.05 -13.11
CA ALA A 21 -8.10 28.46 -13.22
C ALA A 21 -8.28 27.71 -14.55
N LEU A 22 -7.82 28.28 -15.66
CA LEU A 22 -7.85 27.65 -16.99
C LEU A 22 -7.02 26.37 -17.03
N PHE A 23 -5.81 26.38 -16.44
CA PHE A 23 -5.02 25.16 -16.31
C PHE A 23 -5.67 24.15 -15.36
N ALA A 24 -6.30 24.58 -14.26
CA ALA A 24 -6.95 23.68 -13.31
C ALA A 24 -8.15 22.93 -13.91
N ILE A 25 -8.89 23.55 -14.83
CA ILE A 25 -10.02 22.91 -15.53
C ILE A 25 -9.61 22.22 -16.84
N TYR A 26 -8.33 22.29 -17.22
CA TYR A 26 -7.84 21.66 -18.44
C TYR A 26 -8.08 20.14 -18.38
N PRO A 27 -8.68 19.55 -19.43
CA PRO A 27 -9.09 18.15 -19.42
C PRO A 27 -7.88 17.24 -19.27
N VAL A 28 -8.00 16.26 -18.39
CA VAL A 28 -6.96 15.26 -18.15
C VAL A 28 -7.13 14.12 -19.15
N PRO A 29 -6.06 13.63 -19.80
CA PRO A 29 -6.16 12.52 -20.74
C PRO A 29 -6.74 11.25 -20.07
N PRO A 30 -7.55 10.46 -20.80
CA PRO A 30 -8.09 9.20 -20.30
C PRO A 30 -6.99 8.28 -19.78
N GLN A 31 -7.22 7.65 -18.63
CA GLN A 31 -6.27 6.71 -18.06
C GLN A 31 -6.68 5.29 -18.39
N ALA A 32 -5.70 4.45 -18.76
CA ALA A 32 -5.94 3.02 -18.89
C ALA A 32 -6.41 2.45 -17.55
N PRO A 33 -7.45 1.60 -17.52
CA PRO A 33 -7.98 1.02 -16.29
C PRO A 33 -6.90 0.23 -15.54
N ILE A 34 -7.08 0.08 -14.24
CA ILE A 34 -6.23 -0.77 -13.41
C ILE A 34 -6.88 -2.15 -13.40
N GLN A 35 -6.16 -3.14 -13.91
CA GLN A 35 -6.67 -4.51 -14.04
C GLN A 35 -5.84 -5.46 -13.19
N TYR A 36 -6.52 -6.44 -12.59
CA TYR A 36 -5.90 -7.49 -11.78
C TYR A 36 -6.64 -8.82 -12.00
N TYR A 37 -5.92 -9.93 -11.86
CA TYR A 37 -6.54 -11.25 -11.86
C TYR A 37 -7.17 -11.53 -10.51
N ASP A 38 -8.43 -11.94 -10.47
CA ASP A 38 -8.96 -12.59 -9.29
C ASP A 38 -8.37 -14.00 -9.16
N ARG A 39 -7.70 -14.30 -8.05
CA ARG A 39 -6.95 -15.55 -7.92
C ARG A 39 -7.83 -16.79 -7.86
N GLU A 40 -9.00 -16.68 -7.22
CA GLU A 40 -9.92 -17.79 -7.03
C GLU A 40 -10.61 -18.18 -8.35
N THR A 41 -11.03 -17.18 -9.12
CA THR A 41 -11.78 -17.39 -10.37
C THR A 41 -10.92 -17.36 -11.63
N GLY A 42 -9.71 -16.81 -11.56
CA GLY A 42 -8.84 -16.57 -12.72
C GLY A 42 -9.31 -15.44 -13.65
N VAL A 43 -10.38 -14.72 -13.29
CA VAL A 43 -10.99 -13.68 -14.14
C VAL A 43 -10.24 -12.36 -14.00
N LEU A 44 -10.01 -11.68 -15.13
CA LEU A 44 -9.42 -10.35 -15.14
C LEU A 44 -10.49 -9.30 -14.78
N ASN A 45 -10.30 -8.62 -13.65
CA ASN A 45 -11.21 -7.61 -13.13
C ASN A 45 -10.61 -6.20 -13.25
N THR A 46 -11.47 -5.18 -13.27
CA THR A 46 -11.06 -3.77 -13.19
C THR A 46 -11.26 -3.26 -11.77
N GLU A 47 -10.23 -2.65 -11.20
CA GLU A 47 -10.27 -2.08 -9.86
C GLU A 47 -11.07 -0.77 -9.83
N LYS A 48 -12.01 -0.67 -8.88
CA LYS A 48 -12.65 0.60 -8.54
C LYS A 48 -11.67 1.43 -7.71
N VAL A 49 -11.28 2.60 -8.21
CA VAL A 49 -10.35 3.49 -7.51
C VAL A 49 -11.10 4.54 -6.70
N ALA A 50 -10.86 4.59 -5.38
CA ALA A 50 -11.43 5.63 -4.53
C ALA A 50 -10.95 7.02 -4.93
N ALA A 51 -11.90 7.95 -5.10
CA ALA A 51 -11.65 9.32 -5.54
C ALA A 51 -10.83 9.39 -6.85
N GLU A 52 -11.04 8.45 -7.77
CA GLU A 52 -10.27 8.33 -9.03
C GLU A 52 -10.17 9.66 -9.78
N LYS A 53 -11.29 10.36 -10.01
CA LYS A 53 -11.31 11.63 -10.74
C LYS A 53 -10.39 12.68 -10.10
N TRP A 54 -10.36 12.74 -8.77
CA TRP A 54 -9.50 13.66 -8.03
C TRP A 54 -8.03 13.24 -8.10
N LEU A 55 -7.73 11.93 -7.98
CA LEU A 55 -6.36 11.42 -8.13
C LEU A 55 -5.82 11.62 -9.55
N VAL A 56 -6.64 11.35 -10.56
CA VAL A 56 -6.32 11.56 -11.98
C VAL A 56 -5.99 13.04 -12.21
N TRP A 57 -6.80 13.96 -11.68
CA TRP A 57 -6.52 15.39 -11.71
C TRP A 57 -5.22 15.76 -10.98
N LEU A 58 -5.05 15.29 -9.75
CA LEU A 58 -3.90 15.62 -8.90
C LEU A 58 -2.56 15.22 -9.55
N TYR A 59 -2.51 14.06 -10.22
CA TYR A 59 -1.27 13.55 -10.80
C TYR A 59 -1.06 13.97 -12.26
N ASN A 60 -2.08 14.35 -13.02
CA ASN A 60 -1.96 14.58 -14.48
C ASN A 60 -2.37 15.98 -14.94
N ASN A 61 -2.74 16.87 -14.03
CA ASN A 61 -2.97 18.28 -14.32
C ASN A 61 -1.78 19.11 -13.78
N PRO A 62 -1.21 20.09 -14.52
CA PRO A 62 -0.09 20.90 -14.03
C PRO A 62 -0.37 21.62 -12.70
N VAL A 63 -1.60 22.10 -12.50
CA VAL A 63 -2.03 22.72 -11.23
C VAL A 63 -2.23 21.66 -10.14
N GLY A 64 -2.76 20.49 -10.51
CA GLY A 64 -2.84 19.33 -9.64
C GLY A 64 -1.47 18.90 -9.14
N GLU A 65 -0.49 18.81 -10.04
CA GLU A 65 0.88 18.43 -9.73
C GLU A 65 1.56 19.46 -8.84
N ALA A 66 1.41 20.76 -9.14
CA ALA A 66 1.86 21.83 -8.24
C ALA A 66 1.21 21.71 -6.84
N THR A 67 -0.08 21.36 -6.77
CA THR A 67 -0.81 21.13 -5.51
C THR A 67 -0.28 19.90 -4.77
N LEU A 68 0.04 18.82 -5.49
CA LEU A 68 0.64 17.61 -4.94
C LEU A 68 1.98 17.92 -4.28
N TRP A 69 2.87 18.61 -5.00
CA TRP A 69 4.21 18.97 -4.54
C TRP A 69 4.18 19.98 -3.39
N ALA A 70 3.26 20.95 -3.43
CA ALA A 70 3.18 22.01 -2.43
C ALA A 70 2.50 21.55 -1.13
N LEU A 71 1.45 20.73 -1.20
CA LEU A 71 0.53 20.50 -0.09
C LEU A 71 0.30 19.03 0.21
N VAL A 72 -0.16 18.24 -0.75
CA VAL A 72 -0.76 16.91 -0.48
C VAL A 72 0.25 15.90 0.05
N LYS A 73 1.50 15.94 -0.42
CA LYS A 73 2.55 15.02 0.07
C LYS A 73 3.04 15.31 1.49
N ARG A 74 2.75 16.51 2.04
CA ARG A 74 3.25 16.92 3.34
C ARG A 74 2.61 16.09 4.45
N LYS A 75 3.43 15.61 5.38
CA LYS A 75 3.04 14.91 6.62
C LYS A 75 1.87 15.61 7.35
N LEU A 76 1.85 16.94 7.37
CA LEU A 76 0.79 17.73 8.01
C LEU A 76 -0.60 17.49 7.38
N VAL A 77 -0.70 17.49 6.05
CA VAL A 77 -1.99 17.32 5.35
C VAL A 77 -2.52 15.90 5.52
N SER A 78 -1.64 14.90 5.36
CA SER A 78 -2.00 13.49 5.62
C SER A 78 -2.42 13.27 7.08
N SER A 79 -1.72 13.87 8.05
CA SER A 79 -2.05 13.79 9.48
C SER A 79 -3.40 14.46 9.82
N LEU A 80 -3.67 15.65 9.28
CA LEU A 80 -4.93 16.36 9.48
C LEU A 80 -6.12 15.57 8.91
N TYR A 81 -5.98 15.00 7.72
CA TYR A 81 -7.03 14.19 7.12
C TYR A 81 -7.23 12.88 7.89
N GLY A 82 -6.14 12.21 8.31
CA GLY A 82 -6.20 11.03 9.16
C GLY A 82 -6.94 11.31 10.47
N THR A 83 -6.66 12.45 11.12
CA THR A 83 -7.33 12.88 12.36
C THR A 83 -8.80 13.21 12.12
N MET A 84 -9.16 13.75 10.95
CA MET A 84 -10.55 13.94 10.56
C MET A 84 -11.30 12.60 10.45
N MET A 85 -10.63 11.53 9.99
CA MET A 85 -11.23 10.18 9.90
C MET A 85 -11.37 9.49 11.26
N ASP A 86 -10.71 9.99 12.31
CA ASP A 86 -10.91 9.55 13.70
C ASP A 86 -12.13 10.26 14.37
N ARG A 87 -12.72 11.29 13.74
CA ARG A 87 -13.86 12.04 14.34
C ARG A 87 -15.19 11.28 14.20
N PRO A 88 -16.12 11.40 15.18
CA PRO A 88 -17.44 10.79 15.07
C PRO A 88 -18.28 11.18 13.86
N SER A 89 -18.11 12.41 13.36
CA SER A 89 -18.79 12.89 12.16
C SER A 89 -18.41 12.11 10.89
N SER A 90 -17.26 11.42 10.87
CA SER A 90 -16.78 10.64 9.74
C SER A 90 -17.57 9.33 9.53
N THR A 91 -18.32 8.85 10.53
CA THR A 91 -19.20 7.67 10.43
C THR A 91 -20.21 7.79 9.29
N LYS A 92 -20.62 9.01 8.95
CA LYS A 92 -21.51 9.31 7.80
C LYS A 92 -20.95 8.83 6.46
N LYS A 93 -19.63 8.63 6.35
CA LYS A 93 -18.96 8.12 5.15
C LYS A 93 -19.03 6.61 5.00
N ILE A 94 -19.34 5.87 6.07
CA ILE A 94 -19.25 4.39 6.08
C ILE A 94 -20.25 3.76 5.10
N GLN A 95 -21.54 4.11 5.17
CA GLN A 95 -22.56 3.49 4.32
C GLN A 95 -22.35 3.80 2.82
N PRO A 96 -22.09 5.05 2.41
CA PRO A 96 -21.75 5.34 1.02
C PRO A 96 -20.54 4.55 0.53
N PHE A 97 -19.50 4.42 1.36
CA PHE A 97 -18.28 3.70 1.00
C PHE A 97 -18.52 2.19 0.84
N ILE A 98 -19.29 1.57 1.73
CA ILE A 98 -19.67 0.16 1.59
C ILE A 98 -20.42 -0.09 0.28
N ALA A 99 -21.34 0.82 -0.08
CA ALA A 99 -22.13 0.70 -1.30
C ALA A 99 -21.30 0.93 -2.57
N GLU A 100 -20.37 1.90 -2.56
CA GLU A 100 -19.51 2.20 -3.71
C GLU A 100 -18.57 1.03 -4.05
N PHE A 101 -18.01 0.39 -3.01
CA PHE A 101 -17.00 -0.67 -3.14
C PHE A 101 -17.53 -2.09 -2.94
N ASP A 102 -18.84 -2.27 -2.82
CA ASP A 102 -19.49 -3.58 -2.64
C ASP A 102 -18.88 -4.42 -1.49
N ILE A 103 -18.58 -3.77 -0.36
CA ILE A 103 -17.82 -4.41 0.73
C ILE A 103 -18.69 -5.45 1.45
N ASP A 104 -18.24 -6.71 1.46
CA ASP A 104 -18.97 -7.80 2.10
C ASP A 104 -18.95 -7.72 3.64
N ARG A 105 -20.04 -7.21 4.20
CA ARG A 105 -20.26 -7.08 5.64
C ARG A 105 -20.44 -8.42 6.36
N ARG A 106 -20.77 -9.51 5.67
CA ARG A 106 -20.99 -10.83 6.29
C ARG A 106 -19.73 -11.37 6.94
N SER A 107 -18.57 -10.94 6.45
CA SER A 107 -17.25 -11.30 6.97
C SER A 107 -16.87 -10.56 8.26
N PHE A 108 -17.58 -9.49 8.64
CA PHE A 108 -17.18 -8.63 9.75
C PHE A 108 -17.48 -9.27 11.10
N GLN A 109 -16.59 -9.05 12.06
CA GLN A 109 -16.91 -9.27 13.46
C GLN A 109 -18.00 -8.26 13.89
N LYS A 110 -18.87 -8.63 14.84
CA LYS A 110 -19.84 -7.70 15.41
C LYS A 110 -19.08 -6.60 16.17
N GLN A 111 -19.17 -5.36 15.68
CA GLN A 111 -18.55 -4.20 16.28
C GLN A 111 -19.35 -2.94 15.96
N GLU A 112 -19.29 -1.95 16.85
CA GLU A 112 -19.76 -0.60 16.59
C GLU A 112 -18.64 0.23 15.98
N PHE A 113 -19.00 1.17 15.10
CA PHE A 113 -18.04 2.07 14.47
C PHE A 113 -18.31 3.48 14.94
N HIS A 114 -17.41 4.05 15.74
CA HIS A 114 -17.50 5.43 16.21
C HIS A 114 -16.76 6.40 15.28
N SER A 115 -16.00 5.91 14.31
CA SER A 115 -15.32 6.73 13.30
C SER A 115 -15.18 5.95 11.97
N PHE A 116 -14.78 6.64 10.90
CA PHE A 116 -14.44 5.98 9.64
C PHE A 116 -13.18 5.13 9.80
N ASN A 117 -12.21 5.55 10.61
CA ASN A 117 -11.03 4.73 10.91
C ASN A 117 -11.38 3.45 11.66
N ASP A 118 -12.39 3.46 12.55
CA ASP A 118 -12.86 2.24 13.22
C ASP A 118 -13.40 1.24 12.18
N PHE A 119 -14.12 1.75 11.18
CA PHE A 119 -14.61 0.95 10.05
C PHE A 119 -13.47 0.47 9.14
N PHE A 120 -12.53 1.35 8.81
CA PHE A 120 -11.40 1.01 7.96
C PHE A 120 -10.51 -0.08 8.59
N THR A 121 -10.34 -0.01 9.90
CA THR A 121 -9.58 -0.97 10.72
C THR A 121 -10.48 -2.04 11.36
N ARG A 122 -11.66 -2.29 10.78
CA ARG A 122 -12.59 -3.34 11.22
C ARG A 122 -11.91 -4.69 11.40
N LYS A 123 -12.40 -5.49 12.33
CA LYS A 123 -12.01 -6.89 12.49
C LYS A 123 -12.93 -7.79 11.67
N LEU A 124 -12.38 -8.89 11.18
CA LEU A 124 -13.15 -9.94 10.51
C LEU A 124 -13.45 -11.07 11.50
N LYS A 125 -14.45 -11.89 11.17
CA LYS A 125 -14.72 -13.13 11.90
C LYS A 125 -13.52 -14.07 11.77
N ASN A 126 -13.27 -14.88 12.80
CA ASN A 126 -12.12 -15.79 12.84
C ASN A 126 -12.05 -16.76 11.64
N ASN A 127 -13.19 -17.12 11.05
CA ASN A 127 -13.28 -18.02 9.90
C ASN A 127 -13.35 -17.29 8.54
N ALA A 128 -13.31 -15.95 8.52
CA ALA A 128 -13.40 -15.19 7.27
C ALA A 128 -12.12 -15.26 6.42
N ARG A 129 -10.99 -15.56 7.06
CA ARG A 129 -9.66 -15.64 6.45
C ARG A 129 -8.94 -16.89 6.98
N PRO A 130 -9.31 -18.10 6.51
CA PRO A 130 -8.64 -19.32 6.93
C PRO A 130 -7.17 -19.26 6.52
N VAL A 131 -6.28 -19.62 7.45
CA VAL A 131 -4.83 -19.62 7.24
C VAL A 131 -4.41 -20.99 6.74
N ASP A 132 -3.65 -21.05 5.65
CA ASP A 132 -3.08 -22.31 5.15
C ASP A 132 -2.25 -23.01 6.24
N SER A 133 -2.65 -24.23 6.56
CA SER A 133 -2.09 -25.00 7.68
C SER A 133 -0.80 -25.74 7.33
N THR A 134 -0.33 -25.69 6.07
CA THR A 134 0.86 -26.42 5.64
C THR A 134 2.08 -25.85 6.36
N ALA A 135 2.85 -26.67 7.08
CA ALA A 135 3.99 -26.18 7.86
C ALA A 135 5.09 -25.55 6.99
N THR A 136 5.25 -26.05 5.76
CA THR A 136 6.24 -25.56 4.79
C THR A 136 5.75 -24.39 3.94
N SER A 137 4.54 -23.88 4.17
CA SER A 137 3.99 -22.76 3.41
C SER A 137 4.14 -21.43 4.12
N THR A 138 4.21 -20.38 3.31
CA THR A 138 4.03 -18.99 3.74
C THR A 138 2.72 -18.46 3.15
N VAL A 139 2.07 -17.55 3.87
CA VAL A 139 0.75 -17.01 3.50
C VAL A 139 0.80 -15.52 3.22
N SER A 140 -0.20 -15.01 2.52
CA SER A 140 -0.36 -13.58 2.33
C SER A 140 -0.59 -12.91 3.71
N PRO A 141 0.20 -11.88 4.06
CA PRO A 141 0.03 -11.11 5.28
C PRO A 141 -1.14 -10.11 5.21
N ALA A 142 -1.69 -9.85 4.03
CA ALA A 142 -2.72 -8.83 3.80
C ALA A 142 -3.74 -9.24 2.73
N ASP A 143 -4.93 -8.66 2.81
CA ASP A 143 -5.84 -8.64 1.66
C ASP A 143 -5.36 -7.56 0.69
N GLY A 144 -5.30 -7.86 -0.60
CA GLY A 144 -4.90 -6.86 -1.59
C GLY A 144 -4.57 -7.42 -2.96
N LYS A 145 -3.74 -6.68 -3.70
CA LYS A 145 -3.23 -7.03 -5.02
C LYS A 145 -1.73 -7.31 -4.94
N ILE A 146 -1.33 -8.54 -5.26
CA ILE A 146 0.04 -9.02 -5.13
C ILE A 146 0.81 -8.93 -6.45
N LEU A 147 2.08 -8.54 -6.35
CA LEU A 147 3.13 -8.73 -7.35
C LEU A 147 4.27 -9.49 -6.70
N VAL A 148 4.88 -10.41 -7.46
CA VAL A 148 5.94 -11.29 -6.98
C VAL A 148 7.12 -11.34 -7.94
N TYR A 149 8.33 -11.34 -7.37
CA TYR A 149 9.59 -11.39 -8.10
C TYR A 149 10.52 -12.35 -7.38
N THR A 150 11.09 -13.31 -8.10
CA THR A 150 11.96 -14.36 -7.52
C THR A 150 13.41 -13.93 -7.36
N ASP A 151 13.83 -12.89 -8.08
CA ASP A 151 15.19 -12.37 -8.06
C ASP A 151 15.12 -10.85 -8.20
N ILE A 152 15.44 -10.11 -7.14
CA ILE A 152 15.36 -8.64 -7.14
C ILE A 152 16.42 -8.00 -8.07
N SER A 153 17.58 -8.63 -8.27
CA SER A 153 18.66 -8.05 -9.07
C SER A 153 18.43 -8.20 -10.58
N ASN A 154 17.80 -9.31 -10.99
CA ASN A 154 17.49 -9.62 -12.38
C ASN A 154 16.01 -9.46 -12.76
N SER A 155 15.13 -9.18 -11.80
CA SER A 155 13.78 -8.82 -12.17
C SER A 155 13.81 -7.47 -12.86
N ASP A 156 13.16 -7.41 -14.02
CA ASP A 156 12.56 -6.19 -14.52
C ASP A 156 11.43 -5.79 -13.56
N PHE A 157 11.74 -5.59 -12.27
CA PHE A 157 10.96 -4.77 -11.37
C PHE A 157 11.06 -3.37 -11.95
N ILE A 158 10.24 -3.17 -12.98
CA ILE A 158 10.02 -1.98 -13.75
C ILE A 158 8.53 -1.84 -13.55
N ILE A 159 8.14 -1.29 -12.39
CA ILE A 159 7.00 -0.38 -12.47
C ILE A 159 7.53 0.74 -13.37
N LYS A 160 7.28 0.65 -14.68
CA LYS A 160 7.63 1.68 -15.67
C LYS A 160 9.04 2.30 -15.60
N GLY A 161 10.08 1.51 -15.32
CA GLY A 161 11.48 1.88 -15.56
C GLY A 161 12.37 1.94 -14.33
N TYR A 162 11.87 1.56 -13.15
CA TYR A 162 12.61 1.73 -11.91
C TYR A 162 12.73 0.46 -11.09
N ARG A 163 14.00 0.13 -10.83
CA ARG A 163 14.43 -1.02 -10.03
C ARG A 163 14.24 -0.73 -8.56
N PHE A 164 13.64 -1.69 -7.85
CA PHE A 164 13.48 -1.61 -6.41
C PHE A 164 14.86 -1.60 -5.74
N ASP A 165 15.24 -0.48 -5.14
CA ASP A 165 16.49 -0.37 -4.40
C ASP A 165 16.32 -0.84 -2.94
N ILE A 166 16.73 -2.08 -2.68
CA ILE A 166 16.71 -2.67 -1.34
C ILE A 166 17.54 -1.86 -0.35
N LEU A 167 18.66 -1.26 -0.79
CA LEU A 167 19.52 -0.49 0.10
C LEU A 167 18.77 0.73 0.65
N SER A 168 18.21 1.54 -0.25
CA SER A 168 17.38 2.68 0.15
C SER A 168 16.17 2.22 0.94
N PHE A 169 15.52 1.11 0.54
CA PHE A 169 14.34 0.60 1.24
C PHE A 169 14.64 0.18 2.68
N LEU A 170 15.71 -0.56 2.95
CA LEU A 170 16.01 -1.01 4.31
C LEU A 170 16.79 0.01 5.14
N ASN A 171 17.37 1.04 4.49
CA ASN A 171 18.27 2.00 5.12
C ASN A 171 19.36 1.31 5.97
N ASN A 172 19.82 0.13 5.52
CA ASN A 172 20.77 -0.71 6.22
C ASN A 172 21.54 -1.58 5.22
N ALA A 173 22.77 -1.17 4.91
CA ALA A 173 23.59 -1.82 3.90
C ALA A 173 23.94 -3.28 4.23
N LYS A 174 24.14 -3.61 5.52
CA LYS A 174 24.47 -4.99 5.93
C LYS A 174 23.26 -5.91 5.75
N LEU A 175 22.07 -5.43 6.11
CA LEU A 175 20.84 -6.19 5.94
C LEU A 175 20.47 -6.33 4.45
N ALA A 176 20.57 -5.24 3.68
CA ALA A 176 20.24 -5.24 2.25
C ALA A 176 21.02 -6.28 1.43
N LYS A 177 22.31 -6.50 1.77
CA LYS A 177 23.13 -7.54 1.12
C LYS A 177 22.55 -8.95 1.23
N LYS A 178 21.77 -9.27 2.27
CA LYS A 178 21.13 -10.60 2.41
C LYS A 178 20.03 -10.84 1.37
N TYR A 179 19.41 -9.76 0.88
CA TYR A 179 18.19 -9.83 0.06
C TYR A 179 18.41 -9.42 -1.40
N ILE A 180 19.62 -8.99 -1.79
CA ILE A 180 19.88 -8.41 -3.12
C ILE A 180 19.52 -9.33 -4.29
N ASP A 181 19.71 -10.63 -4.13
CA ASP A 181 19.34 -11.68 -5.09
C ASP A 181 18.14 -12.52 -4.59
N GLY A 182 17.39 -11.96 -3.66
CA GLY A 182 16.27 -12.60 -2.99
C GLY A 182 14.96 -12.44 -3.75
N ALA A 183 13.87 -12.88 -3.12
CA ALA A 183 12.53 -12.69 -3.64
C ALA A 183 11.84 -11.49 -2.99
N LEU A 184 11.07 -10.75 -3.79
CA LEU A 184 10.28 -9.60 -3.40
C LEU A 184 8.79 -9.89 -3.63
N VAL A 185 8.01 -9.68 -2.59
CA VAL A 185 6.54 -9.74 -2.65
C VAL A 185 5.99 -8.38 -2.26
N ILE A 186 5.13 -7.81 -3.10
CA ILE A 186 4.47 -6.53 -2.84
C ILE A 186 2.97 -6.76 -2.85
N ILE A 187 2.30 -6.37 -1.78
CA ILE A 187 0.84 -6.47 -1.67
C ILE A 187 0.31 -5.07 -1.43
N ARG A 188 -0.37 -4.53 -2.45
CA ARG A 188 -1.04 -3.23 -2.39
C ARG A 188 -2.46 -3.43 -1.88
N LEU A 189 -2.82 -2.68 -0.85
CA LEU A 189 -4.16 -2.69 -0.28
C LEU A 189 -4.93 -1.50 -0.85
N ALA A 190 -5.97 -1.78 -1.62
CA ALA A 190 -6.93 -0.80 -2.07
C ALA A 190 -7.83 -0.37 -0.89
N PRO A 191 -8.42 0.84 -0.89
CA PRO A 191 -9.21 1.34 0.24
C PRO A 191 -10.38 0.45 0.69
N ALA A 192 -10.89 -0.43 -0.18
CA ALA A 192 -11.97 -1.36 0.13
C ALA A 192 -11.51 -2.62 0.89
N ASP A 193 -10.21 -2.92 0.84
CA ASP A 193 -9.64 -4.15 1.37
C ASP A 193 -9.69 -4.17 2.91
N TYR A 194 -9.22 -5.27 3.48
CA TYR A 194 -9.01 -5.41 4.91
C TYR A 194 -7.63 -4.86 5.27
N HIS A 195 -7.59 -3.75 6.02
CA HIS A 195 -6.36 -2.99 6.29
C HIS A 195 -5.61 -3.41 7.56
N ARG A 196 -5.87 -4.61 8.09
CA ARG A 196 -5.00 -5.21 9.11
C ARG A 196 -4.06 -6.19 8.42
N PHE A 197 -2.83 -6.24 8.90
CA PHE A 197 -1.77 -7.08 8.36
C PHE A 197 -1.27 -8.06 9.42
N HIS A 198 -0.86 -9.22 8.94
CA HIS A 198 -0.60 -10.42 9.72
C HIS A 198 0.79 -10.97 9.42
N PHE A 199 1.29 -11.87 10.28
CA PHE A 199 2.56 -12.53 10.04
C PHE A 199 2.41 -13.65 8.99
N PRO A 200 3.27 -13.68 7.95
CA PRO A 200 3.16 -14.65 6.85
C PRO A 200 3.72 -16.03 7.23
N ILE A 201 4.51 -16.10 8.30
CA ILE A 201 5.19 -17.29 8.82
C ILE A 201 5.25 -17.23 10.35
N SER A 202 5.42 -18.38 10.99
CA SER A 202 5.76 -18.45 12.42
C SER A 202 7.25 -18.19 12.63
N GLY A 203 7.67 -17.65 13.77
CA GLY A 203 9.09 -17.48 14.06
C GLY A 203 9.38 -16.47 15.17
N ASN A 204 10.66 -16.25 15.43
CA ASN A 204 11.10 -15.21 16.35
C ASN A 204 11.10 -13.85 15.65
N VAL A 205 10.58 -12.82 16.30
CA VAL A 205 10.42 -11.48 15.72
C VAL A 205 11.45 -10.52 16.30
N SER A 206 12.11 -9.76 15.43
CA SER A 206 13.00 -8.68 15.86
C SER A 206 12.23 -7.49 16.44
N SER A 207 12.95 -6.56 17.06
CA SER A 207 12.40 -5.23 17.29
C SER A 207 11.99 -4.56 15.97
N ASN A 208 10.97 -3.72 16.04
CA ASN A 208 10.46 -2.98 14.90
C ASN A 208 11.38 -1.80 14.56
N THR A 209 11.85 -1.77 13.31
CA THR A 209 12.66 -0.67 12.78
C THR A 209 11.75 0.33 12.08
N ARG A 210 11.83 1.62 12.46
CA ARG A 210 11.07 2.69 11.82
C ARG A 210 11.97 3.52 10.93
N ILE A 211 11.52 3.78 9.72
CA ILE A 211 12.19 4.67 8.78
C ILE A 211 11.24 5.84 8.50
N GLU A 212 11.68 7.04 8.85
CA GLU A 212 10.97 8.27 8.50
C GLU A 212 10.99 8.49 6.99
N GLY A 213 9.94 9.11 6.47
CA GLY A 213 9.79 9.39 5.05
C GLY A 213 8.55 10.25 4.80
N GLU A 214 8.26 10.46 3.53
CA GLU A 214 7.10 11.20 3.05
C GLU A 214 5.86 10.28 2.95
N TYR A 215 4.76 10.81 2.39
CA TYR A 215 3.52 10.04 2.15
C TYR A 215 3.06 10.22 0.70
N TYR A 216 3.84 9.72 -0.25
CA TYR A 216 3.42 9.61 -1.65
C TYR A 216 2.39 8.49 -1.83
N SER A 217 1.52 8.59 -2.83
CA SER A 217 0.42 7.64 -3.01
C SER A 217 0.94 6.35 -3.64
N VAL A 218 0.58 5.20 -3.09
CA VAL A 218 0.88 3.89 -3.69
C VAL A 218 -0.21 3.45 -4.67
N ASN A 219 -1.14 4.35 -5.02
CA ASN A 219 -2.12 4.08 -6.08
C ASN A 219 -1.38 3.77 -7.40
N PRO A 220 -1.84 2.82 -8.21
CA PRO A 220 -1.18 2.50 -9.48
C PRO A 220 -0.97 3.73 -10.38
N LEU A 221 -1.87 4.71 -10.40
CA LEU A 221 -1.68 5.97 -11.15
C LEU A 221 -0.44 6.77 -10.69
N ALA A 222 -0.13 6.74 -9.39
CA ALA A 222 1.04 7.41 -8.83
C ALA A 222 2.31 6.57 -9.05
N LEU A 223 2.23 5.26 -8.82
CA LEU A 223 3.30 4.30 -9.15
C LEU A 223 3.69 4.37 -10.63
N ARG A 224 2.72 4.66 -11.50
CA ARG A 224 2.92 4.86 -12.93
C ARG A 224 3.79 6.08 -13.28
N LYS A 225 4.00 7.03 -12.37
CA LYS A 225 4.76 8.27 -12.60
C LYS A 225 6.02 8.39 -11.75
N MET A 226 5.96 7.90 -10.52
CA MET A 226 7.05 7.93 -9.58
C MET A 226 7.11 6.58 -8.89
N THR A 227 8.21 5.90 -9.12
CA THR A 227 8.39 4.49 -8.87
C THR A 227 9.24 4.23 -7.63
N GLU A 228 9.96 5.27 -7.20
CA GLU A 228 10.69 5.40 -5.93
C GLU A 228 9.78 5.49 -4.70
N ILE A 229 8.45 5.55 -4.89
CA ILE A 229 7.47 5.83 -3.83
C ILE A 229 7.63 4.92 -2.61
N PHE A 230 7.95 3.64 -2.81
CA PHE A 230 8.14 2.71 -1.69
C PHE A 230 9.36 3.05 -0.82
N CYS A 231 10.44 3.57 -1.42
CA CYS A 231 11.66 3.95 -0.72
C CYS A 231 11.57 5.33 -0.07
N LEU A 232 10.76 6.22 -0.67
CA LEU A 232 10.56 7.59 -0.17
C LEU A 232 9.54 7.67 0.96
N ASN A 233 8.62 6.71 1.04
CA ASN A 233 7.56 6.74 2.02
C ASN A 233 8.01 6.32 3.43
N LYS A 234 7.32 6.87 4.43
CA LYS A 234 7.39 6.35 5.80
C LYS A 234 7.06 4.87 5.80
N ARG A 235 7.90 4.09 6.48
CA ARG A 235 7.73 2.64 6.59
C ARG A 235 8.29 2.11 7.88
N GLU A 236 7.80 0.94 8.28
CA GLU A 236 8.28 0.19 9.43
C GLU A 236 8.53 -1.25 8.97
N TYR A 237 9.54 -1.92 9.52
CA TYR A 237 9.77 -3.32 9.21
C TYR A 237 10.26 -4.10 10.44
N THR A 238 9.93 -5.39 10.44
CA THR A 238 10.45 -6.38 11.39
C THR A 238 11.03 -7.56 10.61
N ILE A 239 11.98 -8.26 11.22
CA ILE A 239 12.53 -9.50 10.70
C ILE A 239 11.88 -10.65 11.48
N VAL A 240 11.38 -11.66 10.77
CA VAL A 240 10.91 -12.92 11.35
C VAL A 240 11.92 -14.01 11.01
N THR A 241 12.62 -14.53 12.00
CA THR A 241 13.56 -15.63 11.85
C THR A 241 12.80 -16.96 11.94
N ASN A 242 12.86 -17.74 10.86
CA ASN A 242 12.17 -19.00 10.70
C ASN A 242 13.12 -20.11 10.20
N PRO A 243 13.07 -21.35 10.72
CA PRO A 243 13.96 -22.44 10.30
C PRO A 243 13.90 -22.79 8.80
N LEU A 244 12.74 -22.65 8.18
CA LEU A 244 12.48 -23.00 6.78
C LEU A 244 12.70 -21.84 5.81
N PHE A 245 12.39 -20.61 6.23
CA PHE A 245 12.43 -19.43 5.36
C PHE A 245 13.64 -18.51 5.63
N GLY A 246 14.44 -18.79 6.66
CA GLY A 246 15.55 -17.91 7.07
C GLY A 246 15.03 -16.64 7.73
N ASP A 247 15.73 -15.52 7.51
CA ASP A 247 15.30 -14.22 8.00
C ASP A 247 14.38 -13.57 6.96
N VAL A 248 13.08 -13.47 7.27
CA VAL A 248 12.10 -12.82 6.37
C VAL A 248 11.80 -11.40 6.86
N VAL A 249 12.02 -10.40 6.00
CA VAL A 249 11.57 -9.03 6.29
C VAL A 249 10.09 -8.94 5.96
N ILE A 250 9.30 -8.42 6.90
CA ILE A 250 7.96 -7.89 6.63
C ILE A 250 8.00 -6.39 6.90
N ALA A 251 7.64 -5.62 5.88
CA ALA A 251 7.67 -4.16 5.92
C ALA A 251 6.30 -3.57 5.57
N GLU A 252 5.85 -2.63 6.38
CA GLU A 252 4.65 -1.85 6.15
C GLU A 252 5.02 -0.47 5.62
N VAL A 253 4.50 -0.13 4.45
CA VAL A 253 4.73 1.15 3.80
C VAL A 253 3.44 1.96 3.85
N GLY A 254 3.48 3.09 4.55
CA GLY A 254 2.37 4.06 4.54
C GLY A 254 2.37 4.85 3.24
N ALA A 255 1.21 5.29 2.77
CA ALA A 255 1.10 6.16 1.59
C ALA A 255 0.31 7.43 1.89
N THR A 256 0.07 8.27 0.87
CA THR A 256 -0.76 9.47 1.01
C THR A 256 -2.08 9.16 1.70
N MET A 257 -2.45 10.03 2.62
CA MET A 257 -3.63 9.93 3.49
C MET A 257 -3.56 8.87 4.57
N VAL A 258 -2.57 7.96 4.61
CA VAL A 258 -2.44 6.97 5.69
C VAL A 258 -2.27 7.68 7.01
N GLY A 259 -3.31 7.57 7.83
CA GLY A 259 -3.36 8.22 9.14
C GLY A 259 -2.25 7.73 10.08
N SER A 260 -1.84 6.46 10.00
CA SER A 260 -0.75 5.85 10.79
C SER A 260 -0.55 4.36 10.43
N ILE A 261 0.67 3.86 10.62
CA ILE A 261 0.97 2.43 10.77
C ILE A 261 0.92 2.12 12.26
N VAL A 262 0.09 1.17 12.68
CA VAL A 262 -0.05 0.79 14.09
C VAL A 262 0.34 -0.67 14.26
N GLN A 263 1.40 -0.93 15.03
CA GLN A 263 1.82 -2.28 15.42
C GLN A 263 1.03 -2.71 16.66
N THR A 264 0.41 -3.89 16.62
CA THR A 264 -0.40 -4.44 17.73
C THR A 264 0.25 -5.64 18.41
N HIS A 265 1.12 -6.35 17.70
CA HIS A 265 1.84 -7.50 18.24
C HIS A 265 2.72 -7.14 19.44
N LYS A 266 2.81 -8.08 20.39
CA LYS A 266 3.67 -8.02 21.57
C LYS A 266 4.36 -9.37 21.76
N GLY A 267 5.63 -9.33 22.14
CA GLY A 267 6.45 -10.51 22.40
C GLY A 267 7.49 -10.73 21.31
N ASP A 268 8.22 -11.84 21.45
CA ASP A 268 9.38 -12.17 20.61
C ASP A 268 9.11 -13.36 19.69
N PHE A 269 7.94 -13.98 19.76
CA PHE A 269 7.53 -15.11 18.92
C PHE A 269 6.11 -14.95 18.40
N VAL A 270 5.87 -15.38 17.16
CA VAL A 270 4.57 -15.32 16.47
C VAL A 270 4.25 -16.62 15.77
N ASN A 271 2.95 -16.87 15.59
CA ASN A 271 2.44 -17.90 14.71
C ASN A 271 2.06 -17.31 13.35
N LYS A 272 2.17 -18.13 12.31
CA LYS A 272 1.67 -17.82 10.97
C LYS A 272 0.18 -17.45 11.05
N GLY A 273 -0.17 -16.28 10.54
CA GLY A 273 -1.53 -15.73 10.57
C GLY A 273 -1.85 -14.86 11.78
N ASP A 274 -0.97 -14.77 12.79
CA ASP A 274 -1.17 -13.85 13.92
C ASP A 274 -1.23 -12.39 13.43
N GLU A 275 -2.08 -11.58 14.05
CA GLU A 275 -2.16 -10.15 13.73
C GLU A 275 -0.85 -9.45 14.12
N LYS A 276 -0.27 -8.71 13.18
CA LYS A 276 0.90 -7.87 13.42
C LYS A 276 0.51 -6.43 13.71
N GLY A 277 -0.46 -5.90 12.98
CA GLY A 277 -0.88 -4.51 13.09
C GLY A 277 -1.94 -4.11 12.07
N TYR A 278 -2.15 -2.80 11.91
CA TYR A 278 -3.10 -2.26 10.94
C TYR A 278 -2.72 -0.86 10.44
N PHE A 279 -3.23 -0.52 9.25
CA PHE A 279 -3.17 0.82 8.69
C PHE A 279 -4.46 1.57 9.01
N LYS A 280 -4.34 2.80 9.51
CA LYS A 280 -5.47 3.74 9.49
C LYS A 280 -5.71 4.25 8.06
N PHE A 281 -6.88 4.83 7.81
CA PHE A 281 -7.36 5.24 6.47
C PHE A 281 -6.26 5.82 5.60
N GLY A 282 -6.12 5.31 4.37
CA GLY A 282 -5.16 5.75 3.34
C GLY A 282 -4.70 4.59 2.46
N GLY A 283 -3.87 4.86 1.45
CA GLY A 283 -3.29 3.78 0.62
C GLY A 283 -2.17 3.05 1.37
N SER A 284 -2.12 1.72 1.33
CA SER A 284 -1.09 0.99 2.08
C SER A 284 -0.48 -0.14 1.28
N THR A 285 0.73 -0.53 1.67
CA THR A 285 1.43 -1.65 1.04
C THR A 285 2.17 -2.45 2.09
N VAL A 286 2.13 -3.78 1.95
CA VAL A 286 2.98 -4.70 2.69
C VAL A 286 3.99 -5.29 1.72
N VAL A 287 5.26 -5.26 2.11
CA VAL A 287 6.38 -5.80 1.35
C VAL A 287 7.00 -6.94 2.14
N LEU A 288 7.24 -8.08 1.49
CA LEU A 288 8.06 -9.16 2.02
C LEU A 288 9.35 -9.27 1.24
N LEU A 289 10.47 -9.47 1.96
CA LEU A 289 11.76 -9.84 1.37
C LEU A 289 12.18 -11.19 1.91
N PHE A 290 12.48 -12.11 1.00
CA PHE A 290 13.05 -13.41 1.31
C PHE A 290 14.48 -13.48 0.79
N GLU A 291 15.38 -14.13 1.52
CA GLU A 291 16.73 -14.39 1.03
C GLU A 291 16.68 -15.30 -0.21
N LYS A 292 17.76 -15.28 -1.00
CA LYS A 292 17.91 -16.13 -2.19
C LYS A 292 17.65 -17.60 -1.84
N ASN A 293 16.90 -18.29 -2.71
CA ASN A 293 16.60 -19.72 -2.61
C ASN A 293 15.88 -20.14 -1.31
N LYS A 294 15.12 -19.25 -0.65
CA LYS A 294 14.33 -19.61 0.55
C LYS A 294 12.86 -19.91 0.25
N ILE A 295 12.30 -19.36 -0.82
CA ILE A 295 10.89 -19.48 -1.16
C ILE A 295 10.71 -19.87 -2.62
N ASN A 296 9.81 -20.83 -2.86
CA ASN A 296 9.22 -21.11 -4.16
C ASN A 296 7.80 -20.53 -4.20
N ILE A 297 7.62 -19.44 -4.95
CA ILE A 297 6.36 -18.71 -5.06
C ILE A 297 5.39 -19.51 -5.95
N ASP A 298 4.10 -19.47 -5.63
CA ASP A 298 3.08 -20.15 -6.43
C ASP A 298 3.09 -19.66 -7.90
N ALA A 299 2.96 -20.59 -8.83
CA ALA A 299 3.19 -20.35 -10.27
C ALA A 299 2.18 -19.37 -10.89
N ASP A 300 0.94 -19.36 -10.41
CA ASP A 300 -0.11 -18.45 -10.87
C ASP A 300 0.28 -16.98 -10.62
N LEU A 301 0.81 -16.68 -9.43
CA LEU A 301 1.25 -15.35 -9.06
C LEU A 301 2.42 -14.87 -9.94
N LEU A 302 3.38 -15.77 -10.20
CA LEU A 302 4.53 -15.50 -11.07
C LEU A 302 4.08 -15.23 -12.52
N LEU A 303 3.25 -16.10 -13.07
CA LEU A 303 2.75 -15.97 -14.44
C LEU A 303 1.93 -14.69 -14.64
N ASN A 304 1.10 -14.31 -13.68
CA ASN A 304 0.34 -13.06 -13.75
C ASN A 304 1.25 -11.83 -13.64
N THR A 305 2.23 -11.86 -12.73
CA THR A 305 3.20 -10.77 -12.59
C THR A 305 4.04 -10.61 -13.87
N LEU A 306 4.45 -11.70 -14.51
CA LEU A 306 5.18 -11.68 -15.80
C LEU A 306 4.34 -11.08 -16.94
N LYS A 307 3.01 -11.23 -16.89
CA LYS A 307 2.09 -10.56 -17.83
C LYS A 307 1.84 -9.09 -17.49
N GLY A 308 2.47 -8.56 -16.43
CA GLY A 308 2.29 -7.18 -15.97
C GLY A 308 1.02 -6.93 -15.17
N HIS A 309 0.40 -7.99 -14.63
CA HIS A 309 -0.84 -7.91 -13.86
C HIS A 309 -0.63 -8.29 -12.40
N GLU A 310 -1.28 -7.54 -11.51
CA GLU A 310 -1.42 -7.94 -10.11
C GLU A 310 -2.45 -9.08 -9.98
N THR A 311 -2.38 -9.83 -8.87
CA THR A 311 -3.34 -10.89 -8.55
C THR A 311 -4.03 -10.60 -7.21
N SER A 312 -5.33 -10.87 -7.05
CA SER A 312 -5.99 -10.70 -5.74
C SER A 312 -5.50 -11.75 -4.75
N VAL A 313 -5.24 -11.35 -3.51
CA VAL A 313 -4.94 -12.28 -2.42
C VAL A 313 -5.67 -11.84 -1.16
N LYS A 314 -5.96 -12.81 -0.30
CA LYS A 314 -6.52 -12.59 1.03
C LYS A 314 -5.54 -13.05 2.11
N VAL A 315 -5.61 -12.44 3.29
CA VAL A 315 -4.86 -12.90 4.48
C VAL A 315 -5.04 -14.41 4.65
N GLY A 316 -3.95 -15.12 4.90
CA GLY A 316 -3.97 -16.56 5.17
C GLY A 316 -3.92 -17.43 3.92
N GLU A 317 -4.13 -16.89 2.72
CA GLU A 317 -3.95 -17.66 1.47
C GLU A 317 -2.46 -17.97 1.25
N LYS A 318 -2.15 -19.21 0.91
CA LYS A 318 -0.79 -19.63 0.56
C LYS A 318 -0.26 -18.79 -0.62
N ILE A 319 0.94 -18.27 -0.52
CA ILE A 319 1.61 -17.56 -1.63
C ILE A 319 2.89 -18.27 -2.11
N GLY A 320 3.35 -19.26 -1.36
CA GLY A 320 4.51 -20.07 -1.72
C GLY A 320 4.88 -21.08 -0.64
N VAL A 321 5.92 -21.85 -0.93
CA VAL A 321 6.46 -22.89 -0.04
C VAL A 321 7.95 -22.71 0.14
N SER A 322 8.50 -23.22 1.25
CA SER A 322 9.95 -23.22 1.46
C SER A 322 10.65 -24.09 0.41
N MET A 323 11.81 -23.62 -0.04
CA MET A 323 12.72 -24.41 -0.89
C MET A 323 13.59 -25.37 -0.07
N ILE A 324 13.68 -25.16 1.25
CA ILE A 324 14.39 -26.07 2.15
C ILE A 324 13.45 -27.24 2.43
N ARG A 325 13.87 -28.43 2.01
CA ARG A 325 13.19 -29.67 2.37
C ARG A 325 13.69 -30.11 3.75
N HIS A 326 12.75 -30.46 4.63
CA HIS A 326 13.04 -31.29 5.79
C HIS A 326 13.46 -32.70 5.35
#